data_AF-A0A7X5IGA1-F1
#
_entry.id   AF-A0A7X5IGA1-F1
#
_cell.length_a   1.000
_cell.length_b   1.000
_cell.length_c   1.000
_cell.angle_alpha   90.00
_cell.angle_beta   90.00
_cell.angle_gamma   90.00
#
_symmetry.space_group_name_H-M   'P 1'
#
loop_
_entity.id
_entity.type
_entity.pdbx_description
1 polymer ?
#
loop_
_entity_poly.entity_id
_entity_poly.type
_entity_poly.pdbx_seq_one_letter_code
_entity_poly.pdbx_strand_id
1 'polypeptide(L)'
;FLKDFFRRRGEAKVPGEVLGLLLSMAVLFGYACCIFRLRSVDYGDSFEGVWFLPRNIVFLTLNAIVFPALLAGYFKDALQFCRAQWNITLFQAAVAVMGKLNKAFALYIYHNFYRDDGRFLDGVMRGVRVVCIDTGGATASVIFFAGLVCALCLLFYDSRSNPYALLAQYCFVLFSLFFIGRTGLYLGIAGLILAVGCLFIKRKPLSLWMSCVLAVLLGLLAGYLLLAPESYMKTHYVKWIGELFVKGAGEGSTIAALAEMEIPPLTAETFWGTGIVYGVARSGVRILHDSGYVRMYAALGIPGFLLYYGGLYGFYTAMLLKIRKKRDKWVLWLLFLGVAVCEYKEPFLGKTPLTVIMTCLFMLERSGFRTGGAC
;
A
#
# COMPACT_ATOMS: atom_id res chain seq x y z
N PHE A 1 21.31 8.88 -18.26
CA PHE A 1 20.08 9.22 -17.48
C PHE A 1 20.25 9.04 -15.97
N LEU A 2 20.15 7.83 -15.38
CA LEU A 2 20.30 7.66 -13.92
C LEU A 2 21.65 8.18 -13.42
N LYS A 3 22.74 7.85 -14.13
CA LYS A 3 24.09 8.34 -13.84
C LYS A 3 24.19 9.88 -13.85
N ASP A 4 23.56 10.54 -14.83
CA ASP A 4 23.54 12.00 -14.94
C ASP A 4 22.62 12.65 -13.89
N PHE A 5 21.53 11.96 -13.52
CA PHE A 5 20.62 12.38 -12.46
C PHE A 5 21.29 12.39 -11.09
N PHE A 6 21.99 11.31 -10.72
CA PHE A 6 22.76 11.26 -9.48
C PHE A 6 23.92 12.28 -9.50
N ARG A 7 24.56 12.46 -10.67
CA ARG A 7 25.60 13.48 -10.87
C ARG A 7 25.09 14.91 -10.60
N ARG A 8 23.84 15.25 -10.96
CA ARG A 8 23.22 16.56 -10.63
C ARG A 8 22.99 16.77 -9.13
N ARG A 9 22.89 15.70 -8.33
CA ARG A 9 22.74 15.76 -6.86
C ARG A 9 24.08 15.74 -6.09
N GLY A 10 25.22 15.78 -6.77
CA GLY A 10 26.53 15.64 -6.13
C GLY A 10 26.85 14.21 -5.68
N GLU A 11 25.96 13.24 -5.95
CA GLU A 11 26.23 11.82 -5.77
C GLU A 11 26.77 11.26 -7.09
N ALA A 12 28.09 11.20 -7.26
CA ALA A 12 28.68 10.73 -8.52
C ALA A 12 28.38 9.24 -8.84
N LYS A 13 27.73 8.49 -7.92
CA LYS A 13 27.47 7.06 -8.04
C LYS A 13 26.00 6.73 -7.76
N VAL A 14 25.37 6.01 -8.68
CA VAL A 14 24.09 5.32 -8.44
C VAL A 14 24.24 4.48 -7.17
N PRO A 15 23.30 4.54 -6.23
CA PRO A 15 23.39 3.74 -5.02
C PRO A 15 23.48 2.25 -5.35
N GLY A 16 24.42 1.54 -4.73
CA GLY A 16 24.69 0.13 -5.04
C GLY A 16 23.46 -0.78 -4.87
N GLU A 17 22.51 -0.39 -4.02
CA GLU A 17 21.25 -1.11 -3.80
C GLU A 17 20.28 -0.94 -4.96
N VAL A 18 20.24 0.25 -5.57
CA VAL A 18 19.46 0.49 -6.79
C VAL A 18 20.03 -0.35 -7.93
N LEU A 19 21.35 -0.43 -8.05
CA LEU A 19 22.00 -1.29 -9.04
C LEU A 19 21.73 -2.78 -8.77
N GLY A 20 21.79 -3.20 -7.50
CA GLY A 20 21.46 -4.57 -7.09
C GLY A 20 20.02 -4.95 -7.43
N LEU A 21 19.06 -4.05 -7.15
CA LEU A 21 17.65 -4.27 -7.51
C LEU A 21 17.45 -4.30 -9.03
N LEU A 22 18.09 -3.41 -9.79
CA LEU A 22 18.05 -3.43 -11.26
C LEU A 22 18.58 -4.74 -11.84
N LEU A 23 19.69 -5.25 -11.31
CA LEU A 23 20.25 -6.53 -11.74
C LEU A 23 19.28 -7.68 -11.42
N SER A 24 18.71 -7.69 -10.21
CA SER A 24 17.72 -8.67 -9.81
C SER A 24 16.49 -8.66 -10.73
N MET A 25 16.00 -7.47 -11.10
CA MET A 25 14.86 -7.31 -12.01
C MET A 25 15.21 -7.72 -13.45
N ALA A 26 16.44 -7.47 -13.91
CA ALA A 26 16.88 -7.92 -15.23
C ALA A 26 16.96 -9.44 -15.33
N VAL A 27 17.51 -10.11 -14.31
CA VAL A 27 17.54 -11.58 -14.23
C VAL A 27 16.12 -12.13 -14.17
N LEU A 28 15.27 -11.54 -13.33
CA LEU A 28 13.88 -11.94 -13.19
C LEU A 28 13.09 -11.75 -14.50
N PHE A 29 13.37 -10.70 -15.26
CA PHE A 29 12.75 -10.45 -16.57
C PHE A 29 13.13 -11.56 -17.56
N GLY A 30 14.42 -11.88 -17.68
CA GLY A 30 14.88 -12.98 -18.54
C GLY A 30 14.26 -14.32 -18.14
N TYR A 31 14.16 -14.57 -16.83
CA TYR A 31 13.53 -15.76 -16.28
C TYR A 31 12.02 -15.82 -16.59
N ALA A 32 11.28 -14.73 -16.42
CA ALA A 32 9.85 -14.67 -16.77
C ALA A 32 9.61 -14.81 -18.28
N CYS A 33 10.48 -14.26 -19.12
CA CYS A 33 10.43 -14.50 -20.57
C CYS A 33 10.63 -15.97 -20.91
N CYS A 34 11.54 -16.66 -20.20
CA CYS A 34 11.77 -18.10 -20.36
C CYS A 34 10.52 -18.91 -19.97
N ILE A 35 9.94 -18.67 -18.79
CA ILE A 35 8.70 -19.31 -18.35
C ILE A 35 7.59 -19.06 -19.37
N PHE A 36 7.38 -17.79 -19.74
CA PHE A 36 6.32 -17.41 -20.67
C PHE A 36 6.47 -18.16 -22.00
N ARG A 37 7.67 -18.19 -22.59
CA ARG A 37 7.91 -18.88 -23.87
C ARG A 37 7.79 -20.41 -23.78
N LEU A 38 8.18 -21.02 -22.66
CA LEU A 38 8.13 -22.48 -22.47
C LEU A 38 6.73 -22.97 -22.08
N ARG A 39 5.89 -22.11 -21.49
CA ARG A 39 4.62 -22.48 -20.85
C ARG A 39 3.38 -21.81 -21.45
N SER A 40 3.52 -20.82 -22.34
CA SER A 40 2.38 -20.28 -23.10
C SER A 40 1.84 -21.35 -24.04
N VAL A 41 0.77 -22.03 -23.63
CA VAL A 41 -0.06 -22.87 -24.51
C VAL A 41 -1.25 -22.03 -24.96
N ASP A 42 -1.61 -22.14 -26.23
CA ASP A 42 -2.74 -21.47 -26.90
C ASP A 42 -4.06 -21.71 -26.14
N TYR A 43 -4.45 -20.76 -25.30
CA TYR A 43 -5.80 -20.64 -24.76
C TYR A 43 -6.32 -19.24 -25.08
N GLY A 44 -7.59 -19.17 -25.50
CA GLY A 44 -8.20 -18.09 -26.28
C GLY A 44 -8.27 -16.68 -25.67
N ASP A 45 -8.98 -15.82 -26.41
CA ASP A 45 -8.81 -14.37 -26.62
C ASP A 45 -8.90 -13.37 -25.43
N SER A 46 -8.64 -13.74 -24.18
CA SER A 46 -8.51 -12.73 -23.10
C SER A 46 -7.37 -13.01 -22.11
N PHE A 47 -6.23 -12.35 -22.37
CA PHE A 47 -4.96 -12.51 -21.66
C PHE A 47 -4.85 -11.70 -20.35
N GLU A 48 -5.78 -10.81 -20.04
CA GLU A 48 -5.60 -9.83 -18.96
C GLU A 48 -5.92 -10.41 -17.57
N GLY A 49 -4.88 -10.56 -16.74
CA GLY A 49 -5.00 -10.91 -15.33
C GLY A 49 -4.74 -12.38 -14.98
N VAL A 50 -4.72 -13.27 -15.98
CA VAL A 50 -4.46 -14.71 -15.81
C VAL A 50 -2.95 -14.99 -15.83
N TRP A 51 -2.22 -14.39 -16.75
CA TRP A 51 -0.78 -14.66 -16.96
C TRP A 51 0.13 -13.65 -16.25
N PHE A 52 1.28 -14.14 -15.78
CA PHE A 52 2.38 -13.31 -15.32
C PHE A 52 3.23 -12.90 -16.50
N LEU A 53 2.91 -11.73 -17.03
CA LEU A 53 3.58 -11.20 -18.21
C LEU A 53 4.91 -10.55 -17.82
N PRO A 54 5.98 -10.70 -18.64
CA PRO A 54 7.24 -9.99 -18.43
C PRO A 54 7.08 -8.47 -18.28
N ARG A 55 6.03 -7.89 -18.89
CA ARG A 55 5.68 -6.46 -18.72
C ARG A 55 5.44 -6.08 -17.25
N ASN A 56 4.98 -7.00 -16.41
CA ASN A 56 4.76 -6.75 -14.98
C ASN A 56 6.07 -6.42 -14.25
N ILE A 57 7.19 -7.06 -14.65
CA ILE A 57 8.52 -6.78 -14.09
C ILE A 57 9.01 -5.42 -14.56
N VAL A 58 8.72 -5.04 -15.81
CA VAL A 58 9.00 -3.69 -16.31
C VAL A 58 8.23 -2.65 -15.51
N PHE A 59 6.92 -2.84 -15.30
CA PHE A 59 6.12 -1.94 -14.45
C PHE A 59 6.63 -1.85 -13.03
N LEU A 60 6.99 -2.99 -12.41
CA LEU A 60 7.60 -3.00 -11.09
C LEU A 60 8.91 -2.22 -11.07
N THR A 61 9.78 -2.39 -12.07
CA THR A 61 11.05 -1.66 -12.18
C THR A 61 10.81 -0.15 -12.32
N LEU A 62 9.83 0.25 -13.14
CA LEU A 62 9.44 1.64 -13.30
C LEU A 62 8.91 2.22 -11.97
N ASN A 63 8.01 1.51 -11.29
CA ASN A 63 7.38 1.96 -10.05
C ASN A 63 8.31 1.92 -8.84
N ALA A 64 9.22 0.96 -8.75
CA ALA A 64 10.12 0.79 -7.61
C ALA A 64 11.41 1.63 -7.76
N ILE A 65 11.84 1.97 -8.98
CA ILE A 65 13.15 2.61 -9.18
C ILE A 65 13.04 3.91 -9.98
N VAL A 66 12.49 3.84 -11.20
CA VAL A 66 12.59 4.95 -12.15
C VAL A 66 11.72 6.13 -11.71
N PHE A 67 10.43 5.90 -11.47
CA PHE A 67 9.52 6.96 -11.02
C PHE A 67 9.90 7.49 -9.65
N PRO A 68 10.28 6.68 -8.64
CA PRO A 68 10.75 7.21 -7.38
C PRO A 68 12.00 8.07 -7.50
N ALA A 69 12.98 7.66 -8.30
CA ALA A 69 14.17 8.46 -8.53
C ALA A 69 13.81 9.82 -9.14
N LEU A 70 12.92 9.83 -10.14
CA LEU A 70 12.46 11.07 -10.77
C LEU A 70 11.66 11.95 -9.82
N LEU A 71 10.68 11.37 -9.14
CA LEU A 71 9.77 12.07 -8.23
C LEU A 71 10.51 12.64 -7.03
N ALA A 72 11.41 11.85 -6.42
CA ALA A 72 12.27 12.33 -5.34
C ALA A 72 13.07 13.57 -5.77
N GLY A 73 13.42 13.69 -7.06
CA GLY A 73 14.08 14.84 -7.67
C GLY A 73 13.36 16.18 -7.51
N TYR A 74 12.03 16.16 -7.49
CA TYR A 74 11.20 17.38 -7.39
C TYR A 74 11.07 17.92 -5.97
N PHE A 75 11.31 17.07 -4.98
CA PHE A 75 11.20 17.45 -3.57
C PHE A 75 12.55 17.88 -3.04
N LYS A 76 12.55 18.96 -2.27
CA LYS A 76 13.70 19.40 -1.50
C LYS A 76 14.01 18.30 -0.50
N ASP A 77 13.11 18.02 0.44
CA ASP A 77 13.32 17.06 1.52
C ASP A 77 12.15 16.07 1.67
N ALA A 78 12.35 15.06 2.54
CA ALA A 78 11.34 14.07 2.87
C ALA A 78 10.07 14.68 3.50
N LEU A 79 10.18 15.81 4.21
CA LEU A 79 9.03 16.48 4.81
C LEU A 79 8.16 17.14 3.75
N GLN A 80 8.74 17.77 2.72
CA GLN A 80 8.02 18.35 1.61
C GLN A 80 7.29 17.27 0.82
N PHE A 81 7.93 16.11 0.61
CA PHE A 81 7.26 14.94 0.03
C PHE A 81 6.10 14.47 0.90
N CYS A 82 6.32 14.31 2.21
CA CYS A 82 5.25 13.93 3.15
C CYS A 82 4.09 14.92 3.14
N ARG A 83 4.33 16.24 3.07
CA ARG A 83 3.27 17.26 2.95
C ARG A 83 2.48 17.12 1.66
N ALA A 84 3.16 16.93 0.54
CA ALA A 84 2.50 16.74 -0.76
C ALA A 84 1.64 15.47 -0.76
N GLN A 85 2.21 14.35 -0.33
CA GLN A 85 1.50 13.09 -0.22
C GLN A 85 0.32 13.19 0.76
N TRP A 86 0.49 13.89 1.89
CA TRP A 86 -0.58 14.10 2.86
C TRP A 86 -1.74 14.92 2.29
N ASN A 87 -1.45 16.00 1.55
CA ASN A 87 -2.47 16.81 0.89
C ASN A 87 -3.23 16.00 -0.17
N ILE A 88 -2.56 15.13 -0.92
CA ILE A 88 -3.21 14.21 -1.87
C ILE A 88 -4.14 13.26 -1.11
N THR A 89 -3.69 12.68 0.00
CA THR A 89 -4.53 11.79 0.83
C THR A 89 -5.74 12.51 1.39
N LEU A 90 -5.59 13.75 1.86
CA LEU A 90 -6.71 14.56 2.35
C LEU A 90 -7.72 14.87 1.26
N PHE A 91 -7.25 15.21 0.07
CA PHE A 91 -8.11 15.43 -1.09
C PHE A 91 -8.91 14.17 -1.44
N GLN A 92 -8.24 13.01 -1.52
CA GLN A 92 -8.91 11.73 -1.79
C GLN A 92 -9.90 11.36 -0.67
N ALA A 93 -9.57 11.63 0.60
CA ALA A 93 -10.48 11.42 1.73
C ALA A 93 -11.73 12.30 1.62
N ALA A 94 -11.58 13.56 1.20
CA ALA A 94 -12.72 14.44 0.94
C ALA A 94 -13.59 13.91 -0.21
N VAL A 95 -12.99 13.44 -1.30
CA VAL A 95 -13.72 12.79 -2.40
C VAL A 95 -14.50 11.59 -1.90
N ALA A 96 -13.91 10.75 -1.04
CA ALA A 96 -14.59 9.59 -0.47
C ALA A 96 -15.78 9.97 0.42
N VAL A 97 -15.63 10.96 1.30
CA VAL A 97 -16.71 11.43 2.16
C VAL A 97 -17.83 12.06 1.32
N MET A 98 -17.50 12.91 0.34
CA MET A 98 -18.48 13.48 -0.59
C MET A 98 -19.21 12.39 -1.40
N GLY A 99 -18.49 11.37 -1.86
CA GLY A 99 -19.07 10.20 -2.53
C GLY A 99 -20.04 9.44 -1.62
N LYS A 100 -19.73 9.34 -0.33
CA LYS A 100 -20.66 8.71 0.61
C LYS A 100 -21.92 9.53 0.83
N LEU A 101 -21.79 10.86 0.91
CA LEU A 101 -22.93 11.77 1.16
C LEU A 101 -23.80 11.99 -0.09
N ASN A 102 -23.22 11.91 -1.28
CA ASN A 102 -23.92 12.15 -2.54
C ASN A 102 -23.65 11.02 -3.55
N LYS A 103 -24.66 10.17 -3.75
CA LYS A 103 -24.59 9.05 -4.70
C LYS A 103 -24.34 9.50 -6.14
N ALA A 104 -24.92 10.62 -6.58
CA ALA A 104 -24.69 11.14 -7.93
C ALA A 104 -23.22 11.55 -8.12
N PHE A 105 -22.63 12.15 -7.09
CA PHE A 105 -21.19 12.44 -7.08
C PHE A 105 -20.34 11.17 -7.09
N ALA A 106 -20.69 10.14 -6.30
CA ALA A 106 -19.97 8.86 -6.33
C ALA A 106 -20.01 8.17 -7.70
N LEU A 107 -21.17 8.19 -8.38
CA LEU A 107 -21.31 7.66 -9.74
C LEU A 107 -20.53 8.49 -10.75
N TYR A 108 -20.51 9.81 -10.61
CA TYR A 108 -19.70 10.69 -11.44
C TYR A 108 -18.20 10.37 -11.32
N ILE A 109 -17.70 10.20 -10.09
CA ILE A 109 -16.31 9.79 -9.84
C ILE A 109 -16.05 8.41 -10.44
N TYR A 110 -16.96 7.46 -10.24
CA TYR A 110 -16.83 6.11 -10.78
C TYR A 110 -16.72 6.11 -12.31
N HIS A 111 -17.60 6.80 -13.03
CA HIS A 111 -17.63 6.77 -14.49
C HIS A 111 -16.53 7.62 -15.16
N ASN A 112 -16.06 8.69 -14.53
CA ASN A 112 -15.12 9.63 -15.16
C ASN A 112 -13.68 9.51 -14.66
N PHE A 113 -13.48 9.02 -13.43
CA PHE A 113 -12.18 9.08 -12.76
C PHE A 113 -11.70 7.74 -12.22
N TYR A 114 -12.55 6.71 -12.20
CA TYR A 114 -12.17 5.37 -11.77
C TYR A 114 -12.04 4.44 -12.98
N ARG A 115 -10.85 3.86 -13.15
CA ARG A 115 -10.61 2.83 -14.16
C ARG A 115 -10.93 1.46 -13.55
N ASP A 116 -12.16 0.99 -13.80
CA ASP A 116 -12.64 -0.31 -13.29
C ASP A 116 -12.84 -1.34 -14.40
N ASP A 117 -12.95 -2.60 -13.97
CA ASP A 117 -13.46 -3.73 -14.75
C ASP A 117 -14.93 -4.07 -14.44
N GLY A 118 -15.65 -3.12 -13.82
CA GLY A 118 -17.07 -3.22 -13.47
C GLY A 118 -17.36 -3.81 -12.08
N ARG A 119 -16.36 -4.35 -11.38
CA ARG A 119 -16.55 -5.08 -10.11
C ARG A 119 -17.11 -4.23 -8.96
N PHE A 120 -16.90 -2.92 -8.99
CA PHE A 120 -17.36 -2.04 -7.92
C PHE A 120 -18.67 -1.30 -8.23
N LEU A 121 -19.17 -1.36 -9.48
CA LEU A 121 -20.35 -0.59 -9.91
C LEU A 121 -21.58 -0.86 -9.04
N ASP A 122 -21.93 -2.13 -8.82
CA ASP A 122 -23.10 -2.50 -7.99
C ASP A 122 -22.96 -2.01 -6.54
N GLY A 123 -21.75 -2.10 -5.97
CA GLY A 123 -21.45 -1.59 -4.63
C GLY A 123 -21.58 -0.07 -4.53
N VAL A 124 -21.19 0.66 -5.57
CA VAL A 124 -21.33 2.13 -5.66
C VAL A 124 -22.79 2.53 -5.89
N MET A 125 -23.50 1.83 -6.79
CA MET A 125 -24.93 2.05 -7.04
C MET A 125 -25.78 1.83 -5.78
N ARG A 126 -25.42 0.84 -4.95
CA ARG A 126 -26.11 0.58 -3.67
C ARG A 126 -25.65 1.50 -2.53
N GLY A 127 -24.66 2.36 -2.75
CA GLY A 127 -24.13 3.27 -1.73
C GLY A 127 -23.37 2.57 -0.59
N VAL A 128 -22.95 1.32 -0.82
CA VAL A 128 -22.22 0.49 0.16
C VAL A 128 -20.72 0.72 0.05
N ARG A 129 -20.22 0.92 -1.17
CA ARG A 129 -18.80 1.19 -1.45
C ARG A 129 -18.62 2.58 -2.04
N VAL A 130 -17.47 3.18 -1.73
CA VAL A 130 -17.03 4.42 -2.36
C VAL A 130 -15.71 4.18 -3.08
N VAL A 131 -15.61 4.77 -4.28
CA VAL A 131 -14.37 4.84 -5.05
C VAL A 131 -13.82 6.26 -5.03
N CYS A 132 -12.52 6.36 -5.17
CA CYS A 132 -11.76 7.60 -5.24
C CYS A 132 -11.22 7.78 -6.67
N ILE A 133 -10.52 8.88 -6.91
CA ILE A 133 -9.90 9.10 -8.23
C ILE A 133 -8.82 8.03 -8.42
N ASP A 134 -8.96 7.25 -9.50
CA ASP A 134 -8.08 6.15 -9.93
C ASP A 134 -7.82 5.05 -8.89
N THR A 135 -8.57 5.02 -7.79
CA THR A 135 -8.32 4.11 -6.66
C THR A 135 -9.61 3.68 -5.99
N GLY A 136 -9.69 2.41 -5.59
CA GLY A 136 -10.86 1.85 -4.91
C GLY A 136 -10.51 0.66 -4.03
N GLY A 137 -11.44 0.28 -3.15
CA GLY A 137 -11.36 -0.93 -2.34
C GLY A 137 -10.06 -1.05 -1.51
N ALA A 138 -9.45 -2.24 -1.56
CA ALA A 138 -8.26 -2.54 -0.77
C ALA A 138 -7.03 -1.69 -1.21
N THR A 139 -6.89 -1.43 -2.51
CA THR A 139 -5.82 -0.56 -3.05
C THR A 139 -5.89 0.85 -2.48
N ALA A 140 -7.06 1.50 -2.55
CA ALA A 140 -7.23 2.84 -1.97
C ALA A 140 -6.95 2.83 -0.46
N SER A 141 -7.40 1.80 0.25
CA SER A 141 -7.16 1.64 1.68
C SER A 141 -5.67 1.63 2.04
N VAL A 142 -4.85 0.90 1.28
CA VAL A 142 -3.39 0.84 1.52
C VAL A 142 -2.68 2.14 1.11
N ILE A 143 -3.14 2.82 0.05
CA ILE A 143 -2.61 4.15 -0.32
C ILE A 143 -2.90 5.19 0.76
N PHE A 144 -4.09 5.16 1.36
CA PHE A 144 -4.44 6.02 2.48
C PHE A 144 -3.58 5.72 3.70
N PHE A 145 -3.28 4.45 3.97
CA PHE A 145 -2.32 4.06 5.02
C PHE A 145 -0.93 4.68 4.78
N ALA A 146 -0.42 4.67 3.55
CA ALA A 146 0.84 5.34 3.22
C ALA A 146 0.78 6.85 3.52
N GLY A 147 -0.34 7.50 3.21
CA GLY A 147 -0.59 8.90 3.57
C GLY A 147 -0.65 9.14 5.09
N LEU A 148 -1.30 8.25 5.83
CA LEU A 148 -1.33 8.29 7.30
C LEU A 148 0.08 8.17 7.89
N VAL A 149 0.94 7.32 7.34
CA VAL A 149 2.36 7.27 7.73
C VAL A 149 3.06 8.60 7.45
N CYS A 150 2.82 9.24 6.30
CA CYS A 150 3.33 10.59 6.02
C CYS A 150 2.84 11.62 7.05
N ALA A 151 1.57 11.56 7.48
CA ALA A 151 1.06 12.43 8.55
C ALA A 151 1.76 12.19 9.89
N LEU A 152 2.04 10.93 10.25
CA LEU A 152 2.84 10.62 11.44
C LEU A 152 4.25 11.19 11.32
N CYS A 153 4.87 11.12 10.14
CA CYS A 153 6.14 11.78 9.90
C CYS A 153 6.01 13.30 10.15
N LEU A 154 5.02 13.97 9.58
CA LEU A 154 4.81 15.41 9.81
C LEU A 154 4.58 15.72 11.29
N LEU A 155 3.75 14.95 11.99
CA LEU A 155 3.45 15.14 13.41
C LEU A 155 4.70 15.09 14.29
N PHE A 156 5.65 14.20 13.98
CA PHE A 156 6.86 14.02 14.79
C PHE A 156 8.06 14.86 14.35
N TYR A 157 8.14 15.22 13.08
CA TYR A 157 9.35 15.78 12.47
C TYR A 157 9.17 17.20 11.94
N ASP A 158 7.95 17.64 11.65
CA ASP A 158 7.69 18.99 11.16
C ASP A 158 7.35 19.93 12.31
N SER A 159 8.27 20.85 12.64
CA SER A 159 8.05 21.87 13.66
C SER A 159 7.09 22.97 13.23
N ARG A 160 6.76 23.07 11.92
CA ARG A 160 5.88 24.12 11.39
C ARG A 160 4.40 23.75 11.42
N SER A 161 4.10 22.46 11.43
CA SER A 161 2.72 21.99 11.35
C SER A 161 2.05 22.04 12.72
N ASN A 162 0.81 22.53 12.77
CA ASN A 162 0.01 22.48 13.98
C ASN A 162 -0.37 21.01 14.28
N PRO A 163 0.09 20.42 15.39
CA PRO A 163 -0.11 19.00 15.66
C PRO A 163 -1.59 18.65 15.89
N TYR A 164 -2.39 19.56 16.42
CA TYR A 164 -3.83 19.35 16.62
C TYR A 164 -4.58 19.33 15.29
N ALA A 165 -4.22 20.22 14.36
CA ALA A 165 -4.81 20.25 13.02
C ALA A 165 -4.45 18.98 12.24
N LEU A 166 -3.19 18.53 12.31
CA LEU A 166 -2.76 17.28 11.69
C LEU A 166 -3.51 16.07 12.24
N LEU A 167 -3.75 16.02 13.55
CA LEU A 167 -4.48 14.93 14.18
C LEU A 167 -5.96 14.93 13.80
N ALA A 168 -6.61 16.10 13.75
CA ALA A 168 -7.98 16.20 13.26
C ALA A 168 -8.10 15.72 11.81
N GLN A 169 -7.17 16.13 10.96
CA GLN A 169 -7.04 15.65 9.58
C GLN A 169 -6.76 14.14 9.51
N TYR A 170 -5.93 13.60 10.41
CA TYR A 170 -5.68 12.16 10.53
C TYR A 170 -6.96 11.39 10.81
N CYS A 171 -7.76 11.86 11.75
CA CYS A 171 -9.04 11.25 12.08
C CYS A 171 -10.07 11.41 10.97
N PHE A 172 -10.03 12.50 10.20
CA PHE A 172 -10.83 12.64 8.99
C PHE A 172 -10.47 11.58 7.93
N VAL A 173 -9.17 11.30 7.73
CA VAL A 173 -8.74 10.23 6.82
C VAL A 173 -9.14 8.85 7.35
N LEU A 174 -9.00 8.57 8.66
CA LEU A 174 -9.53 7.34 9.26
C LEU A 174 -11.04 7.21 9.07
N PHE A 175 -11.78 8.31 9.25
CA PHE A 175 -13.22 8.35 9.02
C PHE A 175 -13.58 7.98 7.58
N SER A 176 -12.85 8.52 6.59
CA SER A 176 -13.05 8.16 5.18
C SER A 176 -12.74 6.68 4.87
N LEU A 177 -11.76 6.09 5.57
CA LEU A 177 -11.39 4.68 5.39
C LEU A 177 -12.52 3.71 5.78
N PHE A 178 -13.46 4.11 6.64
CA PHE A 178 -14.67 3.32 6.92
C PHE A 178 -15.53 3.07 5.69
N PHE A 179 -15.46 3.92 4.66
CA PHE A 179 -16.26 3.77 3.44
C PHE A 179 -15.50 3.12 2.28
N ILE A 180 -14.17 3.05 2.38
CA ILE A 180 -13.28 2.57 1.32
C ILE A 180 -12.83 1.13 1.59
N GLY A 181 -12.22 0.86 2.75
CA GLY A 181 -11.60 -0.44 3.01
C GLY A 181 -10.95 -0.58 4.38
N ARG A 182 -10.94 -1.82 4.87
CA ARG A 182 -10.58 -2.17 6.25
C ARG A 182 -9.08 -2.25 6.54
N THR A 183 -8.29 -2.69 5.56
CA THR A 183 -6.86 -2.98 5.77
C THR A 183 -6.09 -1.75 6.23
N GLY A 184 -6.24 -0.63 5.52
CA GLY A 184 -5.67 0.65 5.89
C GLY A 184 -6.28 1.26 7.14
N LEU A 185 -7.54 0.97 7.47
CA LEU A 185 -8.17 1.39 8.73
C LEU A 185 -7.47 0.76 9.92
N TYR A 186 -7.29 -0.57 9.92
CA TYR A 186 -6.61 -1.28 11.00
C TYR A 186 -5.14 -0.85 11.15
N LEU A 187 -4.42 -0.74 10.02
CA LEU A 187 -3.02 -0.28 10.04
C LEU A 187 -2.90 1.19 10.46
N GLY A 188 -3.86 2.03 10.07
CA GLY A 188 -3.94 3.43 10.50
C GLY A 188 -4.21 3.60 11.99
N ILE A 189 -5.09 2.76 12.56
CA ILE A 189 -5.33 2.71 14.01
C ILE A 189 -4.08 2.23 14.75
N ALA A 190 -3.43 1.16 14.27
CA ALA A 190 -2.18 0.67 14.85
C ALA A 190 -1.08 1.74 14.82
N GLY A 191 -0.94 2.46 13.70
CA GLY A 191 -0.03 3.60 13.57
C GLY A 191 -0.35 4.73 14.55
N LEU A 192 -1.63 5.02 14.78
CA LEU A 192 -2.04 6.02 15.76
C LEU A 192 -1.73 5.60 17.20
N ILE A 193 -1.98 4.33 17.58
CA ILE A 193 -1.62 3.79 18.89
C ILE A 193 -0.11 3.92 19.13
N LEU A 194 0.71 3.55 18.13
CA LEU A 194 2.16 3.73 18.19
C LEU A 194 2.55 5.20 18.32
N ALA A 195 1.84 6.11 17.64
CA ALA A 195 2.07 7.54 17.75
C ALA A 195 1.77 8.05 19.17
N VAL A 196 0.65 7.63 19.77
CA VAL A 196 0.28 7.94 21.16
C VAL A 196 1.34 7.44 22.14
N GLY A 197 1.83 6.21 21.97
CA GLY A 197 2.94 5.67 22.76
C GLY A 197 4.23 6.47 22.61
N CYS A 198 4.58 6.89 21.38
CA CYS A 198 5.75 7.72 21.12
C CYS A 198 5.62 9.13 21.70
N LEU A 199 4.43 9.72 21.70
CA LEU A 199 4.14 11.02 22.32
C LEU A 199 4.27 10.94 23.85
N PHE A 200 3.80 9.84 24.45
CA PHE A 200 3.92 9.55 25.89
C PHE A 200 5.39 9.50 26.33
N ILE A 201 6.22 8.72 25.62
CA ILE A 201 7.66 8.59 25.90
C ILE A 201 8.38 9.95 25.78
N LYS A 202 7.96 10.80 24.84
CA LYS A 202 8.57 12.12 24.61
C LYS A 202 8.06 13.22 25.54
N ARG A 203 7.21 12.92 26.54
CA ARG A 203 6.61 13.89 27.47
C ARG A 203 5.99 15.10 26.75
N LYS A 204 5.36 14.86 25.60
CA LYS A 204 4.56 15.89 24.93
C LYS A 204 3.33 16.23 25.79
N PRO A 205 2.78 17.45 25.68
CA PRO A 205 1.73 17.90 26.58
C PRO A 205 0.54 16.94 26.58
N LEU A 206 0.00 16.67 27.76
CA LEU A 206 -1.13 15.76 28.01
C LEU A 206 -2.34 16.06 27.09
N SER A 207 -2.51 17.32 26.69
CA SER A 207 -3.54 17.76 25.76
C SER A 207 -3.44 17.09 24.39
N LEU A 208 -2.24 16.86 23.85
CA LEU A 208 -2.08 16.12 22.58
C LEU A 208 -2.46 14.65 22.73
N TRP A 209 -2.24 14.08 23.91
CA TRP A 209 -2.62 12.72 24.25
C TRP A 209 -4.14 12.57 24.30
N MET A 210 -4.79 13.46 25.04
CA MET A 210 -6.24 13.54 25.16
C MET A 210 -6.91 13.84 23.82
N SER A 211 -6.30 14.67 22.96
CA SER A 211 -6.80 14.89 21.60
C SER A 211 -6.72 13.62 20.75
N CYS A 212 -5.68 12.78 20.86
CA CYS A 212 -5.59 11.53 20.10
C CYS A 212 -6.68 10.55 20.54
N VAL A 213 -6.85 10.38 21.84
CA VAL A 213 -7.89 9.52 22.42
C VAL A 213 -9.28 10.04 22.07
N LEU A 214 -9.51 11.35 22.20
CA LEU A 214 -10.78 11.99 21.84
C LEU A 214 -11.06 11.85 20.35
N ALA A 215 -10.06 11.95 19.48
CA ALA A 215 -10.26 11.84 18.05
C ALA A 215 -10.54 10.38 17.61
N VAL A 216 -10.01 9.38 18.31
CA VAL A 216 -10.43 7.97 18.17
C VAL A 216 -11.89 7.81 18.62
N LEU A 217 -12.24 8.33 19.79
CA LEU A 217 -13.59 8.23 20.35
C LEU A 217 -14.63 8.96 19.48
N LEU A 218 -14.31 10.15 18.96
CA LEU A 218 -15.16 10.92 18.06
C LEU A 218 -15.29 10.24 16.69
N GLY A 219 -14.23 9.58 16.19
CA GLY A 219 -14.32 8.76 14.97
C GLY A 219 -15.27 7.57 15.14
N LEU A 220 -15.18 6.88 16.28
CA LEU A 220 -16.09 5.78 16.64
C LEU A 220 -17.53 6.28 16.84
N LEU A 221 -17.71 7.42 17.50
CA LEU A 221 -19.01 8.03 17.77
C LEU A 221 -19.66 8.58 16.49
N ALA A 222 -18.90 9.25 15.61
CA ALA A 222 -19.39 9.73 14.32
C ALA A 222 -19.77 8.56 13.40
N GLY A 223 -18.98 7.48 13.40
CA GLY A 223 -19.35 6.23 12.73
C GLY A 223 -20.65 5.64 13.29
N TYR A 224 -20.82 5.65 14.61
CA TYR A 224 -22.05 5.19 15.27
C TYR A 224 -23.28 6.05 14.95
N LEU A 225 -23.13 7.39 14.96
CA LEU A 225 -24.23 8.35 14.78
C LEU A 225 -24.64 8.50 13.30
N LEU A 226 -23.70 8.54 12.36
CA LEU A 226 -24.00 8.64 10.92
C LEU A 226 -24.61 7.35 10.34
N LEU A 227 -24.52 6.24 11.08
CA LEU A 227 -25.12 4.95 10.75
C LEU A 227 -26.40 4.65 11.55
N ALA A 228 -26.92 5.61 12.32
CA ALA A 228 -28.20 5.48 13.03
C ALA A 228 -29.30 6.23 12.26
N PRO A 229 -30.06 5.52 11.41
CA PRO A 229 -31.32 4.89 11.85
C PRO A 229 -31.27 3.36 11.74
N GLU A 230 -32.25 2.67 12.33
CA GLU A 230 -32.42 1.21 12.16
C GLU A 230 -32.48 0.85 10.68
N SER A 231 -31.34 0.43 10.15
CA SER A 231 -31.19 0.09 8.74
C SER A 231 -30.15 -1.01 8.62
N TYR A 232 -30.36 -1.89 7.65
CA TYR A 232 -29.44 -2.93 7.19
C TYR A 232 -27.96 -2.49 7.15
N MET A 233 -27.72 -1.21 6.88
CA MET A 233 -26.39 -0.60 6.82
C MET A 233 -25.65 -0.60 8.17
N LYS A 234 -26.36 -0.36 9.29
CA LYS A 234 -25.75 -0.39 10.63
C LYS A 234 -25.21 -1.78 10.96
N THR A 235 -26.05 -2.81 10.78
CA THR A 235 -25.67 -4.21 11.00
C THR A 235 -24.55 -4.64 10.05
N HIS A 236 -24.58 -4.18 8.80
CA HIS A 236 -23.52 -4.45 7.82
C HIS A 236 -22.18 -3.87 8.26
N TYR A 237 -22.10 -2.57 8.58
CA TYR A 237 -20.82 -1.93 8.94
C TYR A 237 -20.29 -2.38 10.29
N VAL A 238 -21.13 -2.55 11.31
CA VAL A 238 -20.69 -3.10 12.61
C VAL A 238 -20.09 -4.50 12.43
N LYS A 239 -20.75 -5.37 11.65
CA LYS A 239 -20.22 -6.70 11.33
C LYS A 239 -18.97 -6.64 10.44
N TRP A 240 -18.90 -5.70 9.50
CA TRP A 240 -17.80 -5.55 8.55
C TRP A 240 -16.54 -4.98 9.18
N ILE A 241 -16.64 -3.95 10.03
CA ILE A 241 -15.53 -3.34 10.77
C ILE A 241 -15.11 -4.24 11.93
N GLY A 242 -16.09 -4.79 12.64
CA GLY A 242 -15.91 -5.67 13.77
C GLY A 242 -15.49 -7.08 13.40
N GLU A 243 -15.37 -7.45 12.12
CA GLU A 243 -15.05 -8.84 11.71
C GLU A 243 -13.82 -9.40 12.45
N LEU A 244 -12.76 -8.60 12.59
CA LEU A 244 -11.53 -8.98 13.28
C LEU A 244 -11.69 -9.16 14.81
N PHE A 245 -12.66 -8.48 15.43
CA PHE A 245 -12.89 -8.47 16.88
C PHE A 245 -14.08 -9.35 17.32
N VAL A 246 -15.12 -9.45 16.49
CA VAL A 246 -16.39 -10.12 16.76
C VAL A 246 -16.37 -11.57 16.29
N LYS A 247 -15.70 -11.86 15.16
CA LYS A 247 -15.51 -13.24 14.68
C LYS A 247 -14.13 -13.81 14.99
N GLY A 248 -13.18 -12.97 15.39
CA GLY A 248 -11.76 -13.36 15.49
C GLY A 248 -11.22 -13.86 14.14
N ALA A 249 -10.17 -14.68 14.17
CA ALA A 249 -9.68 -15.43 13.01
C ALA A 249 -10.54 -16.68 12.69
N GLY A 250 -11.80 -16.73 13.14
CA GLY A 250 -12.71 -17.85 12.93
C GLY A 250 -13.49 -17.81 11.61
N GLU A 251 -14.46 -18.73 11.47
CA GLU A 251 -15.23 -18.99 10.25
C GLU A 251 -15.89 -17.75 9.62
N GLY A 252 -15.64 -17.58 8.31
CA GLY A 252 -16.13 -16.45 7.53
C GLY A 252 -15.47 -15.10 7.86
N SER A 253 -14.25 -15.12 8.41
CA SER A 253 -13.31 -13.99 8.40
C SER A 253 -12.45 -14.02 7.13
N THR A 254 -11.93 -12.87 6.70
CA THR A 254 -11.03 -12.75 5.54
C THR A 254 -9.78 -13.62 5.71
N ILE A 255 -9.32 -13.82 6.94
CA ILE A 255 -8.15 -14.66 7.25
C ILE A 255 -8.50 -16.15 7.15
N ALA A 256 -9.67 -16.57 7.66
CA ALA A 256 -10.15 -17.94 7.51
C ALA A 256 -10.39 -18.28 6.04
N ALA A 257 -11.01 -17.37 5.27
CA ALA A 257 -11.20 -17.53 3.83
C ALA A 257 -9.86 -17.69 3.09
N LEU A 258 -8.81 -16.97 3.50
CA LEU A 258 -7.46 -17.14 2.94
C LEU A 258 -6.82 -18.47 3.37
N ALA A 259 -7.07 -18.94 4.59
CA ALA A 259 -6.52 -20.20 5.09
C ALA A 259 -7.20 -21.44 4.46
N GLU A 260 -8.48 -21.32 4.09
CA GLU A 260 -9.26 -22.35 3.41
C GLU A 260 -8.96 -22.43 1.90
N MET A 261 -8.31 -21.41 1.31
CA MET A 261 -7.94 -21.43 -0.10
C MET A 261 -6.85 -22.47 -0.37
N GLU A 262 -7.04 -23.27 -1.42
CA GLU A 262 -6.06 -24.25 -1.86
C GLU A 262 -4.73 -23.58 -2.26
N ILE A 263 -3.65 -23.98 -1.61
CA ILE A 263 -2.29 -23.60 -1.98
C ILE A 263 -1.83 -24.56 -3.09
N PRO A 264 -1.36 -24.06 -4.25
CA PRO A 264 -0.86 -24.90 -5.33
C PRO A 264 0.25 -25.86 -4.84
N PRO A 265 0.11 -27.18 -5.05
CA PRO A 265 1.08 -28.15 -4.55
C PRO A 265 2.45 -27.93 -5.21
N LEU A 266 3.51 -28.34 -4.51
CA LEU A 266 4.86 -28.30 -5.06
C LEU A 266 5.05 -29.45 -6.07
N THR A 267 4.98 -29.10 -7.35
CA THR A 267 5.20 -29.96 -8.50
C THR A 267 6.39 -29.42 -9.29
N ALA A 268 6.93 -30.18 -10.24
CA ALA A 268 7.99 -29.65 -11.11
C ALA A 268 7.53 -28.39 -11.88
N GLU A 269 6.25 -28.27 -12.22
CA GLU A 269 5.69 -27.09 -12.90
C GLU A 269 5.62 -25.88 -11.97
N THR A 270 5.12 -26.04 -10.75
CA THR A 270 5.07 -24.94 -9.76
C THR A 270 6.44 -24.61 -9.18
N PHE A 271 7.40 -25.55 -9.17
CA PHE A 271 8.78 -25.29 -8.76
C PHE A 271 9.47 -24.30 -9.70
N TRP A 272 9.34 -24.49 -11.01
CA TRP A 272 9.93 -23.64 -12.05
C TRP A 272 9.04 -22.47 -12.48
N GLY A 273 7.78 -22.45 -12.04
CA GLY A 273 6.81 -21.42 -12.36
C GLY A 273 5.91 -21.82 -13.52
N THR A 274 4.61 -21.65 -13.28
CA THR A 274 3.55 -21.97 -14.25
C THR A 274 3.35 -20.83 -15.26
N GLY A 275 3.81 -19.62 -14.95
CA GLY A 275 3.49 -18.40 -15.70
C GLY A 275 2.07 -17.88 -15.44
N ILE A 276 1.28 -18.51 -14.57
CA ILE A 276 -0.12 -18.15 -14.31
C ILE A 276 -0.23 -17.54 -12.91
N VAL A 277 -0.81 -16.33 -12.85
CA VAL A 277 -1.09 -15.58 -11.61
C VAL A 277 -2.45 -15.96 -11.04
N TYR A 278 -3.41 -16.27 -11.91
CA TYR A 278 -4.76 -16.64 -11.53
C TYR A 278 -5.40 -17.52 -12.61
N GLY A 279 -5.96 -18.68 -12.28
CA GLY A 279 -6.58 -19.59 -13.24
C GLY A 279 -6.13 -21.04 -13.08
N VAL A 280 -6.10 -21.80 -14.18
CA VAL A 280 -5.72 -23.23 -14.18
C VAL A 280 -4.48 -23.43 -15.07
N ALA A 281 -3.44 -24.05 -14.53
CA ALA A 281 -2.21 -24.39 -15.25
C ALA A 281 -2.38 -25.59 -16.18
N ARG A 282 -1.41 -25.79 -17.06
CA ARG A 282 -1.42 -26.87 -18.06
C ARG A 282 -1.51 -28.26 -17.41
N SER A 283 -0.91 -28.45 -16.24
CA SER A 283 -1.02 -29.69 -15.46
C SER A 283 -2.39 -29.89 -14.79
N GLY A 284 -3.29 -28.91 -14.86
CA GLY A 284 -4.55 -28.90 -14.13
C GLY A 284 -4.48 -28.26 -12.74
N VAL A 285 -3.29 -27.78 -12.31
CA VAL A 285 -3.13 -27.08 -11.03
C VAL A 285 -3.94 -25.78 -11.02
N ARG A 286 -4.82 -25.63 -10.04
CA ARG A 286 -5.68 -24.45 -9.86
C ARG A 286 -4.98 -23.41 -9.00
N ILE A 287 -4.98 -22.16 -9.45
CA ILE A 287 -4.38 -21.00 -8.80
C ILE A 287 -5.49 -19.96 -8.63
N LEU A 288 -6.27 -20.10 -7.56
CA LEU A 288 -7.40 -19.21 -7.25
C LEU A 288 -7.17 -18.43 -5.94
N HIS A 289 -5.99 -18.55 -5.36
CA HIS A 289 -5.63 -17.94 -4.09
C HIS A 289 -5.48 -16.41 -4.22
N ASP A 290 -5.92 -15.62 -3.23
CA ASP A 290 -5.85 -14.15 -3.30
C ASP A 290 -4.50 -13.54 -2.89
N SER A 291 -3.80 -14.20 -1.96
CA SER A 291 -2.45 -13.82 -1.51
C SER A 291 -1.47 -13.51 -2.63
N GLY A 292 -0.79 -12.36 -2.52
CA GLY A 292 0.28 -11.99 -3.43
C GLY A 292 1.42 -13.01 -3.43
N TYR A 293 1.82 -13.49 -2.25
CA TYR A 293 2.89 -14.48 -2.13
C TYR A 293 2.57 -15.78 -2.88
N VAL A 294 1.37 -16.33 -2.69
CA VAL A 294 0.96 -17.59 -3.32
C VAL A 294 0.86 -17.43 -4.83
N ARG A 295 0.30 -16.31 -5.31
CA ARG A 295 0.21 -16.00 -6.75
C ARG A 295 1.58 -15.87 -7.39
N MET A 296 2.52 -15.17 -6.75
CA MET A 296 3.87 -15.00 -7.27
C MET A 296 4.68 -16.29 -7.21
N TYR A 297 4.53 -17.08 -6.14
CA TYR A 297 5.12 -18.42 -6.06
C TYR A 297 4.63 -19.31 -7.19
N ALA A 298 3.32 -19.38 -7.43
CA ALA A 298 2.79 -20.24 -8.47
C ALA A 298 3.24 -19.78 -9.87
N ALA A 299 3.23 -18.47 -10.12
CA ALA A 299 3.57 -17.92 -11.42
C ALA A 299 5.07 -17.99 -11.76
N LEU A 300 5.93 -17.64 -10.80
CA LEU A 300 7.39 -17.55 -10.99
C LEU A 300 8.13 -18.79 -10.50
N GLY A 301 7.49 -19.65 -9.72
CA GLY A 301 8.16 -20.74 -9.03
C GLY A 301 9.12 -20.29 -7.95
N ILE A 302 9.76 -21.24 -7.28
CA ILE A 302 10.63 -20.96 -6.13
C ILE A 302 11.81 -20.04 -6.52
N PRO A 303 12.57 -20.29 -7.60
CA PRO A 303 13.72 -19.45 -7.95
C PRO A 303 13.29 -18.01 -8.24
N GLY A 304 12.24 -17.83 -9.06
CA GLY A 304 11.74 -16.50 -9.41
C GLY A 304 11.08 -15.78 -8.23
N PHE A 305 10.36 -16.50 -7.36
CA PHE A 305 9.78 -15.96 -6.13
C PHE A 305 10.85 -15.42 -5.18
N LEU A 306 11.92 -16.19 -4.96
CA LEU A 306 13.04 -15.77 -4.12
C LEU A 306 13.76 -14.57 -4.71
N LEU A 307 13.94 -14.51 -6.04
CA LEU A 307 14.51 -13.34 -6.71
C LEU A 307 13.60 -12.11 -6.60
N TYR A 308 12.28 -12.30 -6.78
CA TYR A 308 11.29 -11.22 -6.72
C TYR A 308 11.25 -10.57 -5.33
N TYR A 309 10.91 -11.36 -4.31
CA TYR A 309 10.76 -10.83 -2.94
C TYR A 309 12.11 -10.63 -2.26
N GLY A 310 13.09 -11.49 -2.47
CA GLY A 310 14.44 -11.31 -1.94
C GLY A 310 15.11 -10.06 -2.49
N GLY A 311 14.95 -9.77 -3.78
CA GLY A 311 15.42 -8.53 -4.39
C GLY A 311 14.73 -7.30 -3.81
N LEU A 312 13.40 -7.27 -3.78
CA LEU A 312 12.62 -6.14 -3.25
C LEU A 312 12.83 -5.91 -1.75
N TYR A 313 12.70 -6.95 -0.92
CA TYR A 313 12.84 -6.85 0.53
C TYR A 313 14.29 -6.63 0.94
N GLY A 314 15.24 -7.23 0.23
CA GLY A 314 16.67 -6.93 0.39
C GLY A 314 16.95 -5.46 0.10
N PHE A 315 16.41 -4.92 -0.99
CA PHE A 315 16.54 -3.50 -1.34
C PHE A 315 15.96 -2.57 -0.25
N TYR A 316 14.71 -2.80 0.17
CA TYR A 316 14.07 -1.97 1.19
C TYR A 316 14.77 -2.07 2.55
N THR A 317 15.18 -3.27 2.96
CA THR A 317 15.93 -3.48 4.19
C THR A 317 17.28 -2.78 4.14
N ALA A 318 18.01 -2.88 3.02
CA ALA A 318 19.29 -2.19 2.84
C ALA A 318 19.14 -0.66 2.89
N MET A 319 18.06 -0.10 2.35
CA MET A 319 17.72 1.32 2.50
C MET A 319 17.47 1.68 3.96
N LEU A 320 16.59 0.94 4.65
CA LEU A 320 16.23 1.18 6.06
C LEU A 320 17.42 1.09 7.01
N LEU A 321 18.34 0.16 6.76
CA LEU A 321 19.54 0.00 7.59
C LEU A 321 20.49 1.20 7.51
N LYS A 322 20.51 1.92 6.38
CA LYS A 322 21.38 3.08 6.15
C LYS A 322 20.82 4.40 6.69
N ILE A 323 19.58 4.41 7.18
CA ILE A 323 18.97 5.60 7.79
C ILE A 323 19.61 5.85 9.16
N ARG A 324 20.31 6.98 9.28
CA ARG A 324 21.08 7.35 10.49
C ARG A 324 20.18 7.69 11.68
N LYS A 325 19.04 8.33 11.43
CA LYS A 325 18.11 8.75 12.50
C LYS A 325 17.30 7.55 12.96
N LYS A 326 17.64 7.01 14.14
CA LYS A 326 16.94 5.88 14.79
C LYS A 326 15.42 6.09 14.87
N ARG A 327 14.97 7.33 15.00
CA ARG A 327 13.56 7.71 15.15
C ARG A 327 12.77 7.51 13.85
N ASP A 328 13.33 7.98 12.75
CA ASP A 328 12.74 7.94 11.39
C ASP A 328 12.70 6.48 10.92
N LYS A 329 13.74 5.72 11.28
CA LYS A 329 13.87 4.30 11.00
C LYS A 329 12.66 3.48 11.48
N TRP A 330 12.11 3.74 12.69
CA TRP A 330 10.97 2.98 13.22
C TRP A 330 9.67 3.20 12.44
N VAL A 331 9.39 4.44 12.04
CA VAL A 331 8.18 4.78 11.26
C VAL A 331 8.25 4.13 9.88
N LEU A 332 9.43 4.11 9.28
CA LEU A 332 9.65 3.49 7.98
C LEU A 332 9.66 1.95 8.05
N TRP A 333 10.11 1.37 9.17
CA TRP A 333 9.93 -0.05 9.45
C TRP A 333 8.46 -0.43 9.58
N LEU A 334 7.64 0.39 10.25
CA LEU A 334 6.19 0.16 10.34
C LEU A 334 5.56 0.13 8.95
N LEU A 335 5.91 1.09 8.09
CA LEU A 335 5.43 1.13 6.71
C LEU A 335 5.84 -0.13 5.97
N PHE A 336 7.12 -0.51 6.02
CA PHE A 336 7.63 -1.70 5.36
C PHE A 336 6.95 -3.00 5.82
N LEU A 337 6.82 -3.20 7.13
CA LEU A 337 6.12 -4.36 7.69
C LEU A 337 4.63 -4.35 7.33
N GLY A 338 3.98 -3.19 7.39
CA GLY A 338 2.59 -3.03 6.98
C GLY A 338 2.37 -3.46 5.53
N VAL A 339 3.28 -3.07 4.64
CA VAL A 339 3.24 -3.49 3.22
C VAL A 339 3.49 -4.98 3.06
N ALA A 340 4.46 -5.55 3.78
CA ALA A 340 4.74 -6.99 3.74
C ALA A 340 3.54 -7.83 4.23
N VAL A 341 2.80 -7.34 5.23
CA VAL A 341 1.55 -7.97 5.69
C VAL A 341 0.42 -7.78 4.67
N CYS A 342 0.31 -6.61 4.05
CA CYS A 342 -0.69 -6.40 3.00
C CYS A 342 -0.46 -7.33 1.80
N GLU A 343 0.80 -7.60 1.45
CA GLU A 343 1.17 -8.52 0.37
C GLU A 343 0.66 -9.96 0.61
N TYR A 344 0.53 -10.37 1.89
CA TYR A 344 -0.10 -11.65 2.23
C TYR A 344 -1.56 -11.72 1.81
N LYS A 345 -2.26 -10.58 1.77
CA LYS A 345 -3.67 -10.51 1.37
C LYS A 345 -3.83 -10.42 -0.13
N GLU A 346 -3.13 -9.50 -0.80
CA GLU A 346 -3.21 -9.25 -2.24
C GLU A 346 -1.83 -8.78 -2.77
N PRO A 347 -1.49 -8.98 -4.06
CA PRO A 347 -0.20 -8.56 -4.64
C PRO A 347 -0.10 -7.04 -4.83
N PHE A 348 0.02 -6.28 -3.73
CA PHE A 348 0.00 -4.82 -3.73
C PHE A 348 1.31 -4.22 -4.25
N LEU A 349 2.45 -4.86 -4.03
CA LEU A 349 3.76 -4.33 -4.46
C LEU A 349 3.85 -4.13 -5.98
N GLY A 350 3.22 -5.02 -6.75
CA GLY A 350 3.18 -4.95 -8.22
C GLY A 350 2.01 -4.15 -8.79
N LYS A 351 0.98 -3.84 -8.00
CA LYS A 351 -0.29 -3.25 -8.48
C LYS A 351 -0.54 -1.82 -8.03
N THR A 352 0.17 -1.32 -7.03
CA THR A 352 -0.20 -0.05 -6.37
C THR A 352 0.95 0.96 -6.41
N PRO A 353 0.64 2.28 -6.38
CA PRO A 353 1.65 3.33 -6.26
C PRO A 353 2.36 3.34 -4.89
N LEU A 354 2.06 2.39 -4.00
CA LEU A 354 2.67 2.24 -2.70
C LEU A 354 4.19 2.05 -2.79
N THR A 355 4.67 1.25 -3.74
CA THR A 355 6.10 1.06 -4.01
C THR A 355 6.76 2.37 -4.42
N VAL A 356 6.04 3.25 -5.12
CA VAL A 356 6.53 4.57 -5.47
C VAL A 356 6.69 5.43 -4.22
N ILE A 357 5.65 5.50 -3.39
CA ILE A 357 5.62 6.32 -2.17
C ILE A 357 6.70 5.88 -1.19
N MET A 358 6.81 4.57 -0.93
CA MET A 358 7.83 4.01 -0.04
C MET A 358 9.23 4.32 -0.53
N THR A 359 9.50 4.09 -1.81
CA THR A 359 10.86 4.26 -2.33
C THR A 359 11.27 5.73 -2.38
N CYS A 360 10.35 6.64 -2.73
CA CYS A 360 10.59 8.08 -2.64
C CYS A 360 10.99 8.51 -1.22
N LEU A 361 10.20 8.07 -0.24
CA LEU A 361 10.43 8.41 1.16
C LEU A 361 11.79 7.88 1.65
N PHE A 362 12.13 6.65 1.30
CA PHE A 362 13.39 6.01 1.71
C PHE A 362 14.60 6.66 1.03
N MET A 363 14.49 7.03 -0.25
CA MET A 363 15.54 7.75 -0.97
C MET A 363 15.78 9.15 -0.39
N LEU A 364 14.71 9.89 -0.08
CA LEU A 364 14.79 11.23 0.49
C LEU A 364 15.39 11.21 1.90
N GLU A 365 14.98 10.27 2.76
CA GLU A 365 15.54 10.13 4.12
C GLU A 365 17.01 9.68 4.11
N ARG A 366 17.39 8.81 3.19
CA ARG A 366 18.79 8.40 3.01
C ARG A 366 19.67 9.57 2.57
N SER A 367 19.19 10.38 1.63
CA SER A 367 19.97 11.49 1.07
C SER A 367 20.32 12.56 2.11
N GLY A 368 19.71 12.49 3.30
CA GLY A 368 20.15 13.18 4.51
C GLY A 368 20.31 14.67 4.28
N PHE A 369 19.26 15.46 4.53
CA PHE A 369 19.46 16.90 4.53
C PHE A 369 20.59 17.24 5.51
N ARG A 370 21.66 17.80 4.92
CA ARG A 370 22.39 18.92 5.50
C ARG A 370 21.33 19.85 6.07
N THR A 371 21.04 19.70 7.35
CA THR A 371 20.59 20.81 8.15
C THR A 371 21.65 21.88 7.95
N GLY A 372 21.33 22.92 7.20
CA GLY A 372 22.09 24.16 7.21
C GLY A 372 22.15 24.60 8.66
N GLY A 373 23.28 24.30 9.29
CA GLY A 373 23.74 24.86 10.54
C GLY A 373 25.13 25.40 10.25
N ALA A 374 25.26 26.72 10.42
CA ALA A 374 26.48 27.54 10.38
C ALA A 374 27.17 27.67 9.00
N CYS A 375 26.91 28.78 8.32
CA CYS A 375 27.71 30.00 8.53
C CYS A 375 26.76 31.16 8.81
#